data_AF-W8NPY8-F1
#
_entry.id   AF-W8NPY8-F1
#
_cell.length_a   1.000
_cell.length_b   1.000
_cell.length_c   1.000
_cell.angle_alpha   90.00
_cell.angle_beta   90.00
_cell.angle_gamma   90.00
#
_symmetry.space_group_name_H-M   'P 1'
#
loop_
_entity.id
_entity.type
_entity.pdbx_description
1 polymer ?
#
loop_
_entity_poly.entity_id
_entity_poly.type
_entity_poly.pdbx_seq_one_letter_code
_entity_poly.pdbx_strand_id
1 'polypeptide(L)'
;FLDELNKVLRDEVRRQPRDVRVQIPEFTDVLDLVRHYRDSGSRNQMLETTLTCVCQLAAVISFFGNKTSQSFASSDSVFAGFCTGLLSASAVATSQDTLELISNALTTVRVAFRIGVKVHGAAQRLSKHGDAAVAQSWTTLIIGAQKEASIAALAEFNESKGIPHANQAYIS
;
A
#
# COMPACT_ATOMS: atom_id res chain seq x y z
N PHE A 1 -1.97 13.96 -14.57
CA PHE A 1 -1.85 13.09 -13.37
C PHE A 1 -0.40 12.71 -13.10
N LEU A 2 0.29 11.99 -13.98
CA LEU A 2 1.66 11.49 -13.73
C LEU A 2 2.68 12.59 -13.40
N ASP A 3 2.63 13.74 -14.08
CA ASP A 3 3.56 14.85 -13.80
C ASP A 3 3.38 15.43 -12.39
N GLU A 4 2.14 15.61 -11.94
CA GLU A 4 1.85 16.07 -10.58
C GLU A 4 2.17 14.98 -9.55
N LEU A 5 1.92 13.72 -9.89
CA LEU A 5 2.29 12.58 -9.06
C LEU A 5 3.80 12.53 -8.81
N ASN A 6 4.62 12.78 -9.84
CA ASN A 6 6.07 12.88 -9.72
C ASN A 6 6.48 13.93 -8.69
N LYS A 7 5.88 15.12 -8.76
CA LYS A 7 6.14 16.21 -7.81
C LYS A 7 5.73 15.80 -6.39
N VAL A 8 4.54 15.22 -6.24
CA VAL A 8 3.98 14.75 -4.96
C VAL A 8 4.89 13.71 -4.29
N LEU A 9 5.33 12.69 -5.03
CA LEU A 9 6.19 11.65 -4.47
C LEU A 9 7.57 12.19 -4.11
N ARG A 10 8.20 12.98 -4.98
CA ARG A 10 9.48 13.63 -4.65
C ARG A 10 9.38 14.50 -3.40
N ASP A 11 8.28 15.20 -3.26
CA ASP A 11 7.98 16.04 -2.11
C ASP A 11 7.80 15.21 -0.82
N GLU A 12 7.06 14.11 -0.86
CA GLU A 12 6.96 13.18 0.28
C GLU A 12 8.30 12.54 0.66
N VAL A 13 9.09 12.08 -0.33
CA VAL A 13 10.42 11.50 -0.13
C VAL A 13 11.38 12.50 0.51
N ARG A 14 11.41 13.75 0.03
CA ARG A 14 12.29 14.80 0.59
C ARG A 14 12.00 15.09 2.06
N ARG A 15 10.75 14.94 2.51
CA ARG A 15 10.36 15.14 3.91
C ARG A 15 10.73 13.98 4.83
N GLN A 16 11.16 12.84 4.28
CA GLN A 16 11.49 11.69 5.11
C GLN A 16 12.87 11.82 5.77
N PRO A 17 13.05 11.24 6.97
CA PRO A 17 14.35 11.02 7.58
C PRO A 17 15.34 10.31 6.65
N ARG A 18 16.65 10.50 6.88
CA ARG A 18 17.71 9.96 6.00
C ARG A 18 17.66 8.44 5.89
N ASP A 19 17.41 7.75 7.00
CA ASP A 19 17.26 6.29 7.11
C ASP A 19 16.12 5.73 6.26
N VAL A 20 15.03 6.49 6.06
CA VAL A 20 13.95 6.11 5.14
C VAL A 20 14.32 6.44 3.70
N ARG A 21 14.89 7.62 3.45
CA ARG A 21 15.25 8.08 2.10
C ARG A 21 16.22 7.14 1.40
N VAL A 22 17.24 6.62 2.10
CA VAL A 22 18.24 5.70 1.51
C VAL A 22 17.65 4.35 1.09
N GLN A 23 16.45 4.02 1.57
CA GLN A 23 15.76 2.78 1.20
C GLN A 23 14.88 2.96 -0.04
N ILE A 24 14.72 4.20 -0.51
CA ILE A 24 13.97 4.53 -1.73
C ILE A 24 15.01 4.78 -2.82
N PRO A 25 14.97 4.06 -3.95
CA PRO A 25 15.91 4.29 -5.03
C PRO A 25 15.71 5.70 -5.58
N GLU A 26 16.77 6.34 -6.05
CA GLU A 26 16.62 7.59 -6.81
C GLU A 26 15.80 7.29 -8.07
N PHE A 27 14.97 8.26 -8.48
CA PHE A 27 14.10 8.08 -9.65
C PHE A 27 13.86 9.40 -10.36
N THR A 28 13.85 9.33 -11.68
CA THR A 28 13.54 10.47 -12.54
C THR A 28 12.03 10.73 -12.58
N ASP A 29 11.24 9.67 -12.68
CA ASP A 29 9.78 9.72 -12.66
C ASP A 29 9.19 8.43 -12.04
N VAL A 30 7.87 8.38 -11.93
CA VAL A 30 7.15 7.25 -11.35
C VAL A 30 7.38 5.96 -12.15
N LEU A 31 7.54 6.03 -13.47
CA LEU A 31 7.79 4.85 -14.29
C LEU A 31 9.19 4.30 -14.04
N ASP A 32 10.18 5.18 -13.87
CA ASP A 32 11.53 4.86 -13.44
C ASP A 32 11.52 4.20 -12.05
N LEU A 33 10.75 4.75 -11.11
CA LEU A 33 10.55 4.15 -9.78
C LEU A 33 9.91 2.75 -9.85
N VAL A 34 8.94 2.54 -10.74
CA VAL A 34 8.34 1.21 -10.98
C VAL A 34 9.37 0.23 -11.54
N ARG A 35 10.24 0.67 -12.46
CA ARG A 35 11.32 -0.16 -13.00
C ARG A 35 12.29 -0.57 -11.89
N HIS A 36 12.78 0.39 -11.11
CA HIS A 36 13.65 0.10 -9.97
C HIS A 36 13.02 -0.85 -8.96
N TYR A 37 11.73 -0.67 -8.66
CA TYR A 37 11.01 -1.59 -7.76
C TYR A 37 10.95 -3.02 -8.30
N ARG A 38 10.64 -3.20 -9.59
CA ARG A 38 10.59 -4.51 -10.23
C ARG A 38 11.96 -5.18 -10.30
N ASP A 39 13.00 -4.41 -10.57
CA ASP A 39 14.35 -4.93 -10.82
C ASP A 39 15.12 -5.18 -9.51
N SER A 40 14.69 -4.60 -8.38
CA SER A 40 15.36 -4.72 -7.08
C SER A 40 15.36 -6.15 -6.50
N GLY A 41 14.48 -7.03 -6.98
CA GLY A 41 14.26 -8.37 -6.43
C GLY A 41 13.82 -8.41 -4.96
N SER A 42 13.61 -7.25 -4.32
CA SER A 42 13.29 -7.11 -2.90
C SER A 42 11.95 -6.39 -2.71
N ARG A 43 11.13 -6.91 -1.79
CA ARG A 43 9.83 -6.29 -1.47
C ARG A 43 10.04 -5.11 -0.56
N ASN A 44 10.23 -3.93 -1.15
CA ASN A 44 10.13 -2.68 -0.40
C ASN A 44 8.65 -2.36 -0.14
N GLN A 45 8.17 -2.65 1.06
CA GLN A 45 6.76 -2.48 1.45
C GLN A 45 6.25 -1.06 1.26
N MET A 46 7.12 -0.05 1.42
CA MET A 46 6.78 1.35 1.20
C MET A 46 6.41 1.59 -0.26
N LEU A 47 7.24 1.09 -1.18
CA LEU A 47 7.00 1.19 -2.62
C LEU A 47 5.85 0.32 -3.06
N GLU A 48 5.72 -0.90 -2.55
CA GLU A 48 4.63 -1.82 -2.91
C GLU A 48 3.26 -1.20 -2.65
N THR A 49 3.06 -0.65 -1.44
CA THR A 49 1.80 0.01 -1.06
C THR A 49 1.53 1.24 -1.93
N THR A 50 2.56 2.07 -2.15
CA THR A 50 2.44 3.32 -2.91
C THR A 50 2.14 3.06 -4.39
N LEU A 51 2.94 2.21 -5.02
CA LEU A 51 2.85 1.90 -6.45
C LEU A 51 1.57 1.13 -6.78
N THR A 52 1.10 0.26 -5.88
CA THR A 52 -0.21 -0.39 -6.03
C THR A 52 -1.33 0.63 -6.08
N CYS A 53 -1.34 1.60 -5.16
CA CYS A 53 -2.33 2.68 -5.13
C CYS A 53 -2.24 3.55 -6.39
N VAL A 54 -1.03 3.90 -6.83
CA VAL A 54 -0.78 4.63 -8.09
C VAL A 54 -1.36 3.88 -9.29
N CYS A 55 -1.07 2.59 -9.43
CA CYS A 55 -1.54 1.77 -10.55
C CYS A 55 -3.08 1.70 -10.59
N GLN A 56 -3.72 1.48 -9.44
CA GLN A 56 -5.18 1.44 -9.33
C GLN A 56 -5.81 2.78 -9.70
N LEU A 57 -5.30 3.89 -9.15
CA LEU A 57 -5.82 5.23 -9.44
C LEU A 57 -5.56 5.65 -10.88
N ALA A 58 -4.38 5.35 -11.45
CA ALA A 58 -4.08 5.61 -12.85
C ALA A 58 -5.04 4.86 -13.78
N ALA A 59 -5.34 3.59 -13.47
CA ALA A 59 -6.30 2.80 -14.24
C ALA A 59 -7.71 3.39 -14.18
N VAL A 60 -8.16 3.81 -12.99
CA VAL A 60 -9.49 4.41 -12.83
C VAL A 60 -9.57 5.79 -13.51
N ILE A 61 -8.56 6.63 -13.35
CA ILE A 61 -8.48 7.94 -14.05
C ILE A 61 -8.52 7.74 -15.57
N SER A 62 -7.76 6.77 -16.09
CA SER A 62 -7.77 6.44 -17.53
C SER A 62 -9.15 5.96 -17.99
N PHE A 63 -9.81 5.12 -17.19
CA PHE A 63 -11.15 4.61 -17.49
C PHE A 63 -12.17 5.75 -17.62
N PHE A 64 -12.22 6.67 -16.67
CA PHE A 64 -13.17 7.80 -16.72
C PHE A 64 -12.76 8.87 -17.74
N GLY A 65 -11.47 9.14 -17.91
CA GLY A 65 -10.98 10.12 -18.89
C GLY A 65 -11.31 9.74 -20.33
N ASN A 66 -11.38 8.45 -20.64
CA ASN A 66 -11.76 7.94 -21.96
C ASN A 66 -13.29 7.85 -22.17
N LYS A 67 -14.10 8.13 -21.14
CA LYS A 67 -15.56 8.03 -21.17
C LYS A 67 -16.20 9.36 -20.77
N THR A 68 -16.24 10.30 -21.70
CA THR A 68 -16.76 11.66 -21.51
C THR A 68 -18.23 11.75 -21.08
N SER A 69 -19.02 10.66 -21.22
CA SER A 69 -20.46 10.64 -20.93
C SER A 69 -20.85 9.80 -19.70
N GLN A 70 -19.91 9.16 -19.00
CA GLN A 70 -20.23 8.31 -17.84
C GLN A 70 -20.10 9.12 -16.54
N SER A 71 -21.18 9.19 -15.75
CA SER A 71 -21.14 9.80 -14.42
C SER A 71 -20.16 9.04 -13.51
N PHE A 72 -19.33 9.78 -12.75
CA PHE A 72 -18.29 9.25 -11.87
C PHE A 72 -18.84 8.35 -10.76
N ALA A 73 -19.98 8.74 -10.21
CA ALA A 73 -20.74 7.99 -9.25
C ALA A 73 -22.22 8.34 -9.47
N SER A 74 -23.02 7.38 -9.90
CA SER A 74 -24.47 7.53 -9.68
C SER A 74 -24.72 7.51 -8.17
N SER A 75 -25.81 8.12 -7.73
CA SER A 75 -26.25 8.07 -6.32
C SER A 75 -26.40 6.63 -5.78
N ASP A 76 -26.47 5.64 -6.67
CA ASP A 76 -26.69 4.24 -6.36
C ASP A 76 -25.41 3.38 -6.46
N SER A 77 -24.25 4.01 -6.70
CA SER A 77 -22.97 3.29 -6.82
C SER A 77 -22.27 3.15 -5.46
N VAL A 78 -21.77 1.95 -5.17
CA VAL A 78 -20.94 1.67 -4.00
C VAL A 78 -19.54 1.25 -4.46
N PHE A 79 -18.52 1.91 -3.91
CA PHE A 79 -17.13 1.57 -4.15
C PHE A 79 -16.58 0.78 -2.96
N ALA A 80 -15.94 -0.34 -3.26
CA ALA A 80 -15.27 -1.19 -2.28
C ALA A 80 -13.84 -1.48 -2.73
N GLY A 81 -12.96 -1.74 -1.76
CA GLY A 81 -11.59 -2.11 -2.03
C GLY A 81 -10.99 -2.88 -0.86
N PHE A 82 -10.09 -3.81 -1.18
CA PHE A 82 -9.38 -4.61 -0.18
C PHE A 82 -8.03 -3.96 0.14
N CYS A 83 -7.72 -3.85 1.44
CA CYS A 83 -6.44 -3.30 1.91
C CYS A 83 -6.14 -1.93 1.25
N THR A 84 -5.03 -1.81 0.51
CA THR A 84 -4.66 -0.62 -0.27
C THR A 84 -5.74 -0.18 -1.26
N GLY A 85 -6.52 -1.12 -1.80
CA GLY A 85 -7.62 -0.84 -2.71
C GLY A 85 -8.72 0.02 -2.09
N LEU A 86 -8.90 -0.02 -0.76
CA LEU A 86 -9.89 0.83 -0.10
C LEU A 86 -9.52 2.31 -0.22
N LEU A 87 -8.23 2.64 -0.18
CA LEU A 87 -7.75 4.01 -0.39
C LEU A 87 -8.13 4.52 -1.78
N SER A 88 -7.89 3.70 -2.80
CA SER A 88 -8.25 4.00 -4.18
C SER A 88 -9.76 4.15 -4.35
N ALA A 89 -10.54 3.22 -3.77
CA ALA A 89 -12.00 3.27 -3.78
C ALA A 89 -12.55 4.53 -3.10
N SER A 90 -11.99 4.94 -1.96
CA SER A 90 -12.37 6.18 -1.28
C SER A 90 -12.11 7.41 -2.15
N ALA A 91 -10.97 7.48 -2.84
CA ALA A 91 -10.68 8.60 -3.74
C ALA A 91 -11.72 8.71 -4.86
N VAL A 92 -12.20 7.58 -5.40
CA VAL A 92 -13.24 7.56 -6.42
C VAL A 92 -14.59 7.97 -5.83
N ALA A 93 -14.97 7.41 -4.69
CA ALA A 93 -16.24 7.68 -4.03
C ALA A 93 -16.40 9.15 -3.62
N THR A 94 -15.30 9.87 -3.35
CA THR A 94 -15.33 11.28 -2.96
C THR A 94 -15.11 12.25 -4.12
N SER A 95 -15.17 11.78 -5.38
CA SER A 95 -14.95 12.61 -6.56
C SER A 95 -16.22 12.73 -7.41
N GLN A 96 -16.57 13.96 -7.80
CA GLN A 96 -17.70 14.23 -8.67
C GLN A 96 -17.32 14.29 -10.15
N ASP A 97 -16.05 14.54 -10.46
CA ASP A 97 -15.52 14.60 -11.82
C ASP A 97 -14.06 14.15 -11.92
N THR A 98 -13.49 14.24 -13.14
CA THR A 98 -12.11 13.80 -13.42
C THR A 98 -11.06 14.66 -12.75
N LEU A 99 -11.29 15.97 -12.61
CA LEU A 99 -10.34 16.89 -12.00
C LEU A 99 -10.31 16.67 -10.49
N GLU A 100 -11.47 16.52 -9.86
CA GLU A 100 -11.59 16.11 -8.46
C GLU A 100 -10.96 14.74 -8.23
N LEU A 101 -11.18 13.76 -9.11
CA LEU A 101 -10.53 12.46 -9.00
C LEU A 101 -9.01 12.58 -9.05
N ILE A 102 -8.46 13.38 -9.96
CA ILE A 102 -7.01 13.60 -10.02
C ILE A 102 -6.49 14.21 -8.71
N SER A 103 -7.18 15.22 -8.16
CA SER A 103 -6.80 15.87 -6.90
C SER A 103 -6.86 14.89 -5.72
N ASN A 104 -7.97 14.15 -5.60
CA ASN A 104 -8.18 13.14 -4.57
C ASN A 104 -7.16 12.00 -4.70
N ALA A 105 -6.88 11.55 -5.92
CA ALA A 105 -5.88 10.51 -6.18
C ALA A 105 -4.48 10.94 -5.70
N LEU A 106 -4.05 12.17 -5.98
CA LEU A 106 -2.75 12.68 -5.50
C LEU A 106 -2.68 12.70 -3.98
N THR A 107 -3.75 13.11 -3.31
CA THR A 107 -3.86 13.08 -1.84
C THR A 107 -3.81 11.66 -1.31
N THR A 108 -4.57 10.75 -1.91
CA THR A 108 -4.61 9.33 -1.55
C THR A 108 -3.24 8.66 -1.72
N VAL A 109 -2.48 8.98 -2.76
CA VAL A 109 -1.12 8.45 -2.92
C VAL A 109 -0.18 8.95 -1.82
N ARG A 110 -0.30 10.20 -1.34
CA ARG A 110 0.46 10.65 -0.16
C ARG A 110 0.13 9.82 1.07
N VAL A 111 -1.15 9.53 1.28
CA VAL A 111 -1.60 8.68 2.39
C VAL A 111 -1.02 7.27 2.26
N ALA A 112 -1.10 6.65 1.08
CA ALA A 112 -0.52 5.34 0.80
C ALA A 112 0.99 5.31 1.06
N PHE A 113 1.73 6.32 0.61
CA PHE A 113 3.16 6.45 0.87
C PHE A 113 3.48 6.52 2.37
N ARG A 114 2.78 7.38 3.11
CA ARG A 114 2.98 7.53 4.56
C ARG A 114 2.63 6.26 5.33
N ILE A 115 1.56 5.55 4.94
CA ILE A 115 1.22 4.23 5.49
C ILE A 115 2.39 3.27 5.23
N GLY A 116 2.88 3.23 3.99
CA GLY A 116 4.03 2.42 3.62
C GLY A 116 5.24 2.67 4.53
N VAL A 117 5.64 3.93 4.71
CA VAL A 117 6.76 4.31 5.60
C VAL A 117 6.53 3.85 7.04
N LYS A 118 5.32 4.02 7.58
CA LYS A 118 4.99 3.63 8.95
C LYS A 118 5.02 2.11 9.14
N VAL A 119 4.42 1.37 8.21
CA VAL A 119 4.41 -0.10 8.21
C VAL A 119 5.83 -0.64 8.08
N HIS A 120 6.62 -0.07 7.18
CA HIS A 120 8.02 -0.45 6.99
C HIS A 120 8.85 -0.23 8.25
N GLY A 121 8.72 0.92 8.90
CA GLY A 121 9.40 1.18 10.17
C GLY A 121 8.93 0.25 11.30
N ALA A 122 7.66 -0.16 11.30
CA ALA A 122 7.16 -1.16 12.25
C ALA A 122 7.76 -2.54 11.99
N ALA A 123 7.78 -2.98 10.73
CA ALA A 123 8.41 -4.22 10.30
C ALA A 123 9.88 -4.27 10.72
N GLN A 124 10.65 -3.20 10.47
CA GLN A 124 12.07 -3.12 10.87
C GLN A 124 12.28 -3.24 12.39
N ARG A 125 11.37 -2.72 13.21
CA ARG A 125 11.46 -2.85 14.69
C ARG A 125 11.07 -4.23 15.19
N LEU A 126 10.16 -4.92 14.48
CA LEU A 126 9.68 -6.25 14.84
C LEU A 126 10.61 -7.37 14.33
N SER A 127 11.36 -7.12 13.25
CA SER A 127 12.36 -8.05 12.72
C SER A 127 13.65 -8.03 13.55
N LYS A 128 14.21 -9.21 13.82
CA LYS A 128 15.53 -9.34 14.44
C LYS A 128 16.63 -8.94 13.44
N HIS A 129 17.60 -8.14 13.88
CA HIS A 129 18.77 -7.81 13.07
C HIS A 129 19.53 -9.10 12.68
N GLY A 130 19.76 -9.29 11.38
CA GLY A 130 20.56 -10.41 10.85
C GLY A 130 19.75 -11.59 10.30
N ASP A 131 18.43 -11.61 10.46
CA ASP A 131 17.61 -12.64 9.81
C ASP A 131 17.34 -12.26 8.34
N ALA A 132 17.65 -13.19 7.43
CA ALA A 132 17.19 -13.16 6.04
C ALA A 132 15.65 -13.08 5.91
N ALA A 133 14.92 -13.19 7.02
CA ALA A 133 13.48 -13.06 7.14
C ALA A 133 12.92 -11.65 6.84
N VAL A 134 13.74 -10.58 6.82
CA VAL A 134 13.27 -9.25 6.38
C VAL A 134 12.81 -9.26 4.91
N ALA A 135 13.28 -10.23 4.12
CA ALA A 135 12.86 -10.45 2.74
C ALA A 135 11.66 -11.42 2.59
N GLN A 136 11.10 -11.96 3.68
CA GLN A 136 10.00 -12.93 3.65
C GLN A 136 8.62 -12.27 3.76
N SER A 137 7.60 -13.00 3.29
CA SER A 137 6.20 -12.57 3.40
C SER A 137 5.75 -12.50 4.86
N TRP A 138 5.08 -11.41 5.23
CA TRP A 138 4.47 -11.23 6.55
C TRP A 138 3.09 -11.91 6.68
N THR A 139 2.56 -12.39 5.57
CA THR A 139 1.23 -13.02 5.51
C THR A 139 1.31 -14.35 4.77
N THR A 140 0.42 -15.26 5.14
CA THR A 140 0.24 -16.55 4.48
C THR A 140 -1.26 -16.84 4.32
N LEU A 141 -1.64 -17.42 3.18
CA LEU A 141 -3.01 -17.84 2.92
C LEU A 141 -3.17 -19.31 3.31
N ILE A 142 -4.12 -19.59 4.19
CA ILE A 142 -4.48 -20.95 4.60
C ILE A 142 -5.89 -21.25 4.08
N ILE A 143 -6.01 -22.28 3.25
CA ILE A 143 -7.28 -22.69 2.64
C ILE A 143 -7.81 -23.91 3.39
N GLY A 144 -9.13 -23.98 3.60
CA GLY A 144 -9.79 -25.12 4.25
C GLY A 144 -9.73 -25.12 5.77
N ALA A 145 -9.18 -24.08 6.39
CA ALA A 145 -9.17 -23.93 7.84
C ALA A 145 -10.49 -23.31 8.35
N GLN A 146 -11.03 -23.86 9.43
CA GLN A 146 -12.16 -23.25 10.15
C GLN A 146 -11.67 -22.07 10.98
N LYS A 147 -12.41 -20.95 10.95
CA LYS A 147 -11.99 -19.69 11.56
C LYS A 147 -11.76 -19.85 13.07
N GLU A 148 -12.72 -20.43 13.77
CA GLU A 148 -12.71 -20.58 15.23
C GLU A 148 -11.57 -21.51 15.68
N ALA A 149 -11.38 -22.62 14.96
CA ALA A 149 -10.27 -23.55 15.20
C ALA A 149 -8.91 -22.88 14.95
N SER A 150 -8.81 -22.03 13.93
CA SER A 150 -7.58 -21.29 13.62
C SER A 150 -7.24 -20.26 14.70
N ILE A 151 -8.25 -19.56 15.24
CA ILE A 151 -8.07 -18.61 16.35
C ILE A 151 -7.56 -19.33 17.59
N ALA A 152 -8.20 -20.45 17.96
CA ALA A 152 -7.79 -21.25 19.10
C ALA A 152 -6.35 -21.79 18.95
N ALA A 153 -6.03 -22.35 17.77
CA ALA A 153 -4.70 -22.87 17.49
C ALA A 153 -3.61 -21.78 17.51
N LEU A 154 -3.90 -20.59 16.99
CA LEU A 154 -2.97 -19.45 17.06
C LEU A 154 -2.76 -18.97 18.50
N ALA A 155 -3.82 -18.91 19.31
CA ALA A 155 -3.71 -18.53 20.72
C ALA A 155 -2.83 -19.52 21.50
N GLU A 156 -3.08 -20.82 21.36
CA GLU A 156 -2.28 -21.88 21.97
C GLU A 156 -0.82 -21.84 21.49
N PHE A 157 -0.59 -21.64 20.19
CA PHE A 157 0.76 -21.51 19.64
C PHE A 157 1.51 -20.31 20.23
N ASN A 158 0.88 -19.14 20.26
CA ASN A 158 1.48 -17.92 20.79
C ASN A 158 1.81 -18.06 22.29
N GLU A 159 0.91 -18.65 23.08
CA GLU A 159 1.10 -18.91 24.51
C GLU A 159 2.20 -19.94 24.78
N SER A 160 2.12 -21.12 24.15
CA SER A 160 3.08 -22.21 24.35
C SER A 160 4.50 -21.85 23.94
N LYS A 161 4.66 -20.97 22.95
CA LYS A 161 5.96 -20.44 22.51
C LYS A 161 6.41 -19.20 23.28
N GLY A 162 5.59 -18.67 24.20
CA GLY A 162 5.89 -17.46 24.96
C GLY A 162 6.15 -16.25 24.07
N ILE A 163 5.43 -16.14 22.94
CA ILE A 163 5.66 -15.07 21.96
C ILE A 163 5.19 -13.73 22.55
N PRO A 164 6.05 -12.70 22.62
CA PRO A 164 5.66 -11.37 23.06
C PRO A 164 4.50 -10.84 22.22
N HIS A 165 3.55 -10.15 22.84
CA HIS A 165 2.32 -9.67 22.18
C HIS A 165 2.56 -8.96 20.84
N ALA A 166 3.61 -8.13 20.74
CA ALA A 166 3.94 -7.41 19.51
C ALA A 166 4.39 -8.30 18.33
N ASN A 167 4.76 -9.56 18.60
CA ASN A 167 5.28 -10.52 17.63
C ASN A 167 4.33 -11.73 17.43
N GLN A 168 3.15 -11.71 18.05
CA GLN A 168 2.19 -12.80 17.94
C GLN A 168 1.61 -12.91 16.53
N ALA A 169 1.42 -14.14 16.08
CA ALA A 169 0.70 -14.42 14.84
C ALA A 169 -0.81 -14.18 15.05
N TYR A 170 -1.49 -13.64 14.05
CA TYR A 170 -2.91 -13.30 14.11
C TYR A 170 -3.60 -13.54 12.76
N ILE A 171 -4.95 -13.60 12.78
CA ILE A 171 -5.76 -13.64 11.56
C ILE A 171 -6.01 -12.20 11.10
N SER A 172 -5.49 -11.85 9.93
CA SER A 172 -5.64 -10.54 9.29
C SER A 172 -6.95 -10.39 8.53
#